data_AF-A0A6P5JWL6-F1
#
_entry.id   AF-A0A6P5JWL6-F1
#
_cell.length_a   1.000
_cell.length_b   1.000
_cell.length_c   1.000
_cell.angle_alpha   90.00
_cell.angle_beta   90.00
_cell.angle_gamma   90.00
#
_symmetry.space_group_name_H-M   'P 1'
#
loop_
_entity.id
_entity.type
_entity.pdbx_description
1 polymer ?
#
loop_
_entity_poly.entity_id
_entity_poly.type
_entity_poly.pdbx_seq_one_letter_code
_entity_poly.pdbx_strand_id
1 'polypeptide(L)'
;PDFVVCDEGHILKNEASAVSKAINLIRSKRRIILTGTPLQNNLTEYHCMVNFVKENLLGSVTEFRNRFINPIQNGQCADSTTTNVQVMKKRAHILYEMLAGCVQRKDCTTLAEFLPPKHEYVLAVRMTSIQCKLYQYYLDHFTGTGSTREGGRGKGGTKLFQDFQILSRIWTHPWCLQLDYISKENKVN
;
A
#
# COMPACT_ATOMS: atom_id res chain seq x y z
N PRO A 1 11.21 -31.09 -1.53
CA PRO A 1 10.81 -30.93 -2.95
C PRO A 1 11.94 -30.25 -3.73
N ASP A 2 12.14 -30.58 -5.01
CA ASP A 2 13.22 -29.99 -5.81
C ASP A 2 12.99 -28.52 -6.18
N PHE A 3 11.73 -28.12 -6.27
CA PHE A 3 11.27 -26.75 -6.51
C PHE A 3 10.15 -26.37 -5.55
N VAL A 4 10.08 -25.09 -5.22
CA VAL A 4 8.91 -24.44 -4.60
C VAL A 4 8.57 -23.23 -5.44
N VAL A 5 7.31 -23.13 -5.86
CA VAL A 5 6.78 -21.97 -6.59
C VAL A 5 5.67 -21.37 -5.74
N CYS A 6 5.83 -20.10 -5.39
CA CYS A 6 4.81 -19.32 -4.69
C CYS A 6 4.18 -18.36 -5.69
N ASP A 7 2.92 -18.61 -6.03
CA ASP A 7 2.11 -17.64 -6.74
C ASP A 7 1.59 -16.57 -5.76
N GLU A 8 1.33 -15.37 -6.27
CA GLU A 8 0.93 -14.20 -5.47
C GLU A 8 1.86 -13.89 -4.29
N GLY A 9 3.16 -13.76 -4.59
CA GLY A 9 4.23 -13.54 -3.60
C GLY A 9 4.04 -12.38 -2.63
N HIS A 10 3.15 -11.43 -2.94
CA HIS A 10 2.78 -10.35 -2.03
C HIS A 10 2.12 -10.88 -0.73
N ILE A 11 1.62 -12.12 -0.71
CA ILE A 11 1.18 -12.81 0.50
C ILE A 11 2.34 -13.00 1.50
N LEU A 12 3.58 -13.15 1.01
CA LEU A 12 4.79 -13.34 1.80
C LEU A 12 5.42 -12.02 2.31
N LYS A 13 4.66 -10.92 2.33
CA LYS A 13 5.16 -9.58 2.72
C LYS A 13 5.77 -9.48 4.12
N ASN A 14 5.38 -10.36 5.04
CA ASN A 14 5.78 -10.31 6.43
C ASN A 14 6.42 -11.62 6.86
N GLU A 15 7.72 -11.59 7.15
CA GLU A 15 8.51 -12.72 7.65
C GLU A 15 7.94 -13.31 8.95
N ALA A 16 7.29 -12.49 9.79
CA ALA A 16 6.68 -12.94 11.03
C ALA A 16 5.36 -13.70 10.84
N SER A 17 4.77 -13.66 9.65
CA SER A 17 3.49 -14.33 9.37
C SER A 17 3.61 -15.84 9.46
N ALA A 18 2.54 -16.51 9.89
CA ALA A 18 2.50 -17.97 9.97
C ALA A 18 2.78 -18.63 8.60
N VAL A 19 2.29 -18.01 7.52
CA VAL A 19 2.50 -18.45 6.14
C VAL A 19 3.97 -18.38 5.74
N SER A 20 4.63 -17.23 5.95
CA SER A 20 6.05 -17.08 5.64
C SER A 20 6.93 -18.04 6.44
N LYS A 21 6.63 -18.26 7.72
CA LYS A 21 7.33 -19.25 8.56
C LYS A 21 7.16 -20.67 8.03
N ALA A 22 5.92 -21.07 7.71
CA ALA A 22 5.63 -22.40 7.20
C ALA A 22 6.32 -22.67 5.85
N ILE A 23 6.28 -21.71 4.93
CA ILE A 23 6.91 -21.82 3.61
C ILE A 23 8.44 -21.85 3.70
N ASN A 24 9.04 -21.08 4.62
CA ASN A 24 10.48 -21.10 4.84
C ASN A 24 11.00 -22.43 5.39
N LEU A 25 10.18 -23.18 6.13
CA LEU A 25 10.54 -24.53 6.63
C LEU A 25 10.65 -25.57 5.50
N ILE A 26 10.07 -25.30 4.33
CA ILE A 26 10.14 -26.22 3.19
C ILE A 26 11.56 -26.20 2.63
N ARG A 27 12.30 -27.29 2.86
CA ARG A 27 13.64 -27.50 2.29
C ARG A 27 13.54 -27.76 0.79
N SER A 28 14.09 -26.85 0.01
CA SER A 28 14.16 -26.94 -1.46
C SER A 28 15.41 -26.24 -1.98
N LYS A 29 15.97 -26.76 -3.09
CA LYS A 29 17.15 -26.18 -3.75
C LYS A 29 16.80 -24.98 -4.64
N ARG A 30 15.53 -24.87 -5.07
CA ARG A 30 15.09 -23.86 -6.03
C ARG A 30 13.75 -23.29 -5.61
N ARG A 31 13.69 -21.96 -5.49
CA ARG A 31 12.52 -21.22 -5.03
C ARG A 31 12.19 -20.14 -6.05
N ILE A 32 10.93 -20.04 -6.43
CA ILE A 32 10.42 -19.05 -7.39
C ILE A 32 9.24 -18.34 -6.74
N ILE A 33 9.21 -17.01 -6.84
CA ILE A 33 8.04 -16.20 -6.50
C ILE A 33 7.49 -15.58 -7.79
N LEU A 34 6.18 -15.70 -7.99
CA LEU A 34 5.43 -14.99 -9.01
C LEU A 34 4.61 -13.90 -8.33
N THR A 35 4.61 -12.69 -8.87
CA THR A 35 3.79 -11.58 -8.35
C THR A 35 3.46 -10.59 -9.47
N GLY A 36 2.19 -10.22 -9.58
CA GLY A 36 1.74 -9.15 -10.47
C GLY A 36 2.04 -7.75 -9.94
N THR A 37 2.44 -7.64 -8.66
CA THR A 37 2.55 -6.38 -7.92
C THR A 37 3.88 -6.26 -7.17
N PRO A 38 5.05 -6.45 -7.84
CA PRO A 38 6.33 -6.55 -7.13
C PRO A 38 6.71 -5.30 -6.33
N LEU A 39 6.09 -4.15 -6.62
CA LEU A 39 6.50 -2.82 -6.14
C LEU A 39 5.36 -1.99 -5.54
N GLN A 40 4.18 -2.58 -5.30
CA GLN A 40 3.01 -1.80 -4.92
C GLN A 40 2.97 -1.29 -3.47
N ASN A 41 3.94 -1.59 -2.60
CA ASN A 41 4.45 -0.66 -1.57
C ASN A 41 5.37 -1.38 -0.56
N ASN A 42 6.49 -0.73 -0.22
CA ASN A 42 7.49 -1.06 0.80
C ASN A 42 8.61 -2.03 0.37
N LEU A 43 9.82 -1.47 0.26
CA LEU A 43 11.08 -2.19 0.07
C LEU A 43 11.31 -3.30 1.12
N THR A 44 10.66 -3.25 2.30
CA THR A 44 10.69 -4.35 3.27
C THR A 44 10.02 -5.62 2.74
N GLU A 45 8.89 -5.52 2.04
CA GLU A 45 8.23 -6.69 1.45
C GLU A 45 9.12 -7.30 0.36
N TYR A 46 9.78 -6.42 -0.39
CA TYR A 46 10.75 -6.80 -1.40
C TYR A 46 11.94 -7.57 -0.81
N HIS A 47 12.47 -7.12 0.33
CA HIS A 47 13.50 -7.85 1.06
C HIS A 47 13.01 -9.24 1.48
N CYS A 48 11.79 -9.37 2.00
CA CYS A 48 11.23 -10.65 2.40
C CYS A 48 11.10 -11.64 1.22
N MET A 49 10.59 -11.17 0.08
CA MET A 49 10.48 -11.99 -1.14
C MET A 49 11.86 -12.42 -1.66
N VAL A 50 12.82 -11.50 -1.73
CA VAL A 50 14.18 -11.82 -2.20
C VAL A 50 14.87 -12.77 -1.23
N ASN A 51 14.72 -12.58 0.08
CA ASN A 51 15.32 -13.46 1.08
C ASN A 51 14.75 -14.88 1.03
N PHE A 52 13.45 -15.03 0.71
CA PHE A 52 12.86 -16.34 0.45
C PHE A 52 13.52 -17.06 -0.73
N VAL A 53 13.73 -16.35 -1.84
CA VAL A 53 14.29 -16.91 -3.09
C VAL A 53 15.80 -17.17 -2.97
N LYS A 54 16.55 -16.18 -2.47
CA LYS A 54 17.99 -16.20 -2.32
C LYS A 54 18.38 -15.57 -0.98
N GLU A 55 18.45 -16.42 0.02
CA GLU A 55 18.77 -16.04 1.39
C GLU A 55 20.09 -15.24 1.47
N ASN A 56 20.12 -14.23 2.32
CA ASN A 56 21.29 -13.36 2.58
C ASN A 56 21.81 -12.52 1.40
N LEU A 57 21.16 -12.50 0.23
CA LEU A 57 21.59 -11.64 -0.90
C LEU A 57 21.65 -10.15 -0.52
N LEU A 58 20.67 -9.71 0.27
CA LEU A 58 20.50 -8.30 0.67
C LEU A 58 20.97 -8.02 2.10
N GLY A 59 21.52 -9.02 2.79
CA GLY A 59 21.84 -8.98 4.22
C GLY A 59 20.61 -9.04 5.11
N SER A 60 20.81 -8.72 6.39
CA SER A 60 19.74 -8.64 7.38
C SER A 60 18.75 -7.51 7.05
N VAL A 61 17.52 -7.61 7.57
CA VAL A 61 16.50 -6.55 7.41
C VAL A 61 17.02 -5.19 7.88
N THR A 62 17.78 -5.15 8.97
CA THR A 62 18.36 -3.92 9.54
C THR A 62 19.41 -3.31 8.62
N GLU A 63 20.33 -4.11 8.08
CA GLU A 63 21.34 -3.65 7.12
C GLU A 63 20.67 -3.15 5.84
N PHE A 64 19.70 -3.91 5.33
CA PHE A 64 18.94 -3.53 4.15
C PHE A 64 18.20 -2.20 4.36
N ARG A 65 17.59 -2.01 5.54
CA ARG A 65 16.91 -0.78 5.90
C ARG A 65 17.85 0.42 5.89
N ASN A 66 19.02 0.29 6.52
CA ASN A 66 20.00 1.37 6.58
C ASN A 66 20.67 1.65 5.24
N ARG A 67 20.94 0.61 4.45
CA ARG A 67 21.65 0.72 3.16
C ARG A 67 20.75 1.20 2.03
N PHE A 68 19.46 0.85 2.05
CA PHE A 68 18.54 1.10 0.94
C PHE A 68 17.27 1.81 1.35
N ILE A 69 16.48 1.26 2.29
CA ILE A 69 15.13 1.80 2.59
C ILE A 69 15.19 3.25 3.06
N ASN A 70 15.91 3.51 4.15
CA ASN A 70 16.00 4.84 4.75
C ASN A 70 16.56 5.88 3.76
N PRO A 71 17.70 5.66 3.07
CA PRO A 71 18.21 6.67 2.13
C PRO A 71 17.32 6.85 0.90
N ILE A 72 16.60 5.81 0.45
CA ILE A 72 15.67 5.96 -0.67
C ILE A 72 14.46 6.78 -0.25
N GLN A 73 13.84 6.46 0.89
CA GLN A 73 12.70 7.21 1.44
C GLN A 73 13.07 8.67 1.72
N ASN A 74 14.23 8.92 2.32
CA ASN A 74 14.70 10.27 2.64
C ASN A 74 14.94 11.15 1.40
N GLY A 75 15.15 10.57 0.21
CA GLY A 75 15.30 11.32 -1.04
C GLY A 75 13.99 11.49 -1.82
N GLN A 76 12.89 10.84 -1.40
CA GLN A 76 11.56 10.94 -2.00
C GLN A 76 10.66 11.97 -1.31
N CYS A 77 11.07 12.49 -0.15
CA CYS A 77 10.30 13.49 0.58
C CYS A 77 10.28 14.83 -0.18
N ALA A 78 9.20 15.59 -0.03
CA ALA A 78 9.05 16.90 -0.69
C ALA A 78 10.10 17.93 -0.25
N ASP A 79 10.64 17.76 0.96
CA ASP A 79 11.67 18.59 1.60
C ASP A 79 13.10 18.04 1.45
N SER A 80 13.29 17.01 0.62
CA SER A 80 14.61 16.40 0.40
C SER A 80 15.62 17.38 -0.22
N THR A 81 16.81 17.45 0.35
CA THR A 81 17.94 18.20 -0.21
C THR A 81 18.46 17.56 -1.50
N THR A 82 19.18 18.32 -2.33
CA THR A 82 19.82 17.82 -3.56
C THR A 82 20.77 16.64 -3.27
N THR A 83 21.51 16.69 -2.17
CA THR A 83 22.36 15.59 -1.69
C THR A 83 21.56 14.33 -1.38
N ASN A 84 20.42 14.46 -0.69
CA ASN A 84 19.56 13.31 -0.37
C ASN A 84 19.03 12.63 -1.63
N VAL A 85 18.60 13.43 -2.62
CA VAL A 85 18.12 12.93 -3.92
C VAL A 85 19.24 12.19 -4.67
N GLN A 86 20.48 12.69 -4.66
CA GLN A 86 21.61 12.01 -5.28
C GLN A 86 21.92 10.68 -4.59
N VAL A 87 21.93 10.65 -3.25
CA VAL A 87 22.14 9.42 -2.47
C VAL A 87 21.04 8.41 -2.76
N MET A 88 19.77 8.82 -2.77
CA MET A 88 18.64 7.96 -3.16
C MET A 88 18.87 7.33 -4.53
N LYS A 89 19.15 8.13 -5.57
CA LYS A 89 19.36 7.63 -6.93
C LYS A 89 20.48 6.61 -6.99
N LYS A 90 21.61 6.90 -6.32
CA LYS A 90 22.74 5.97 -6.23
C LYS A 90 22.36 4.65 -5.54
N ARG A 91 21.66 4.71 -4.40
CA ARG A 91 21.23 3.51 -3.66
C ARG A 91 20.20 2.70 -4.43
N ALA A 92 19.25 3.35 -5.09
CA ALA A 92 18.27 2.68 -5.94
C ALA A 92 18.93 1.96 -7.12
N HIS A 93 19.91 2.59 -7.76
CA HIS A 93 20.66 1.97 -8.85
C HIS A 93 21.47 0.75 -8.38
N ILE A 94 22.21 0.87 -7.26
CA ILE A 94 22.94 -0.27 -6.67
C ILE A 94 21.99 -1.42 -6.34
N LEU A 95 20.82 -1.10 -5.78
CA LEU A 95 19.82 -2.12 -5.46
C LEU A 95 19.34 -2.84 -6.73
N TYR A 96 19.01 -2.09 -7.77
CA TYR A 96 18.59 -2.65 -9.06
C TYR A 96 19.65 -3.61 -9.64
N GLU A 97 20.91 -3.21 -9.68
CA GLU A 97 22.02 -4.06 -10.18
C GLU A 97 22.19 -5.34 -9.36
N MET A 98 22.06 -5.26 -8.03
CA MET A 98 22.12 -6.45 -7.15
C MET A 98 21.00 -7.46 -7.45
N LEU A 99 19.87 -6.98 -7.99
CA LEU A 99 18.66 -7.76 -8.22
C LEU A 99 18.51 -8.24 -9.65
N ALA A 100 19.27 -7.67 -10.60
CA ALA A 100 19.18 -7.97 -12.02
C ALA A 100 19.34 -9.48 -12.33
N GLY A 101 20.10 -10.21 -11.52
CA GLY A 101 20.30 -11.65 -11.68
C GLY A 101 19.21 -12.56 -11.07
N CYS A 102 18.29 -12.03 -10.26
CA CYS A 102 17.26 -12.84 -9.59
C CYS A 102 15.83 -12.34 -9.78
N VAL A 103 15.64 -11.10 -10.24
CA VAL A 103 14.32 -10.52 -10.46
C VAL A 103 14.10 -10.24 -11.93
N GLN A 104 13.06 -10.85 -12.48
CA GLN A 104 12.62 -10.62 -13.84
C GLN A 104 11.32 -9.81 -13.80
N ARG A 105 11.38 -8.57 -14.28
CA ARG A 105 10.21 -7.70 -14.39
C ARG A 105 9.92 -7.44 -15.86
N LYS A 106 8.67 -7.68 -16.26
CA LYS A 106 8.14 -7.33 -17.58
C LYS A 106 6.93 -6.44 -17.37
N ASP A 107 6.99 -5.23 -17.90
CA ASP A 107 5.85 -4.31 -17.88
C ASP A 107 4.88 -4.65 -19.02
N CYS A 108 3.68 -4.09 -18.94
CA CYS A 108 2.62 -4.27 -19.93
C CYS A 108 3.02 -3.84 -21.35
N THR A 109 4.08 -3.03 -21.48
CA THR A 109 4.70 -2.66 -22.76
C THR A 109 5.12 -3.88 -23.58
N THR A 110 5.48 -4.99 -22.93
CA THR A 110 5.81 -6.27 -23.59
C THR A 110 4.64 -6.84 -24.39
N LEU A 111 3.40 -6.49 -24.01
CA LEU A 111 2.19 -6.95 -24.66
C LEU A 111 1.56 -5.89 -25.58
N ALA A 112 2.10 -4.67 -25.60
CA ALA A 112 1.50 -3.54 -26.31
C ALA A 112 1.42 -3.76 -27.83
N GLU A 113 2.35 -4.51 -28.41
CA GLU A 113 2.36 -4.84 -29.84
C GLU A 113 1.28 -5.87 -30.22
N PHE A 114 0.77 -6.63 -29.24
CA PHE A 114 -0.16 -7.73 -29.46
C PHE A 114 -1.60 -7.42 -29.01
N LEU A 115 -1.80 -6.31 -28.29
CA LEU A 115 -3.08 -5.95 -27.71
C LEU A 115 -3.60 -4.62 -28.29
N PRO A 116 -4.93 -4.45 -28.40
CA PRO A 116 -5.51 -3.16 -28.74
C PRO A 116 -5.08 -2.05 -27.75
N PRO A 117 -5.08 -0.76 -28.18
CA PRO A 117 -4.72 0.33 -27.30
C PRO A 117 -5.65 0.40 -26.08
N LYS A 118 -5.06 0.53 -24.89
CA LYS A 118 -5.79 0.75 -23.64
C LYS A 118 -6.17 2.22 -23.53
N HIS A 119 -7.46 2.53 -23.52
CA HIS A 119 -7.97 3.88 -23.26
C HIS A 119 -8.36 4.02 -21.78
N GLU A 120 -7.74 4.97 -21.08
CA GLU A 120 -8.04 5.30 -19.69
C GLU A 120 -8.65 6.70 -19.61
N TYR A 121 -9.78 6.84 -18.91
CA TYR A 121 -10.48 8.10 -18.74
C TYR A 121 -10.64 8.41 -17.26
N VAL A 122 -10.32 9.65 -16.87
CA VAL A 122 -10.58 10.16 -15.51
C VAL A 122 -11.72 11.17 -15.60
N LEU A 123 -12.88 10.79 -15.07
CA LEU A 123 -14.07 11.63 -15.07
C LEU A 123 -14.21 12.34 -13.71
N ALA A 124 -14.02 13.66 -13.71
CA ALA A 124 -14.27 14.48 -12.53
C ALA A 124 -15.77 14.83 -12.46
N VAL A 125 -16.51 14.09 -11.63
CA VAL A 125 -17.95 14.32 -11.42
C VAL A 125 -18.17 15.25 -10.23
N ARG A 126 -18.97 16.31 -10.42
CA ARG A 126 -19.34 17.22 -9.33
C ARG A 126 -20.37 16.56 -8.42
N MET A 127 -20.21 16.73 -7.11
CA MET A 127 -21.24 16.33 -6.14
C MET A 127 -22.53 17.12 -6.36
N THR A 128 -23.66 16.44 -6.17
CA THR A 128 -24.98 17.07 -6.19
C THR A 128 -25.19 17.97 -4.97
N SER A 129 -26.17 18.87 -5.04
CA SER A 129 -26.47 19.81 -3.93
C SER A 129 -26.78 19.09 -2.61
N ILE A 130 -27.48 17.95 -2.66
CA ILE A 130 -27.76 17.14 -1.47
C ILE A 130 -26.49 16.47 -0.91
N GLN A 131 -25.61 15.95 -1.76
CA GLN A 131 -24.33 15.38 -1.34
C GLN A 131 -23.46 16.44 -0.68
N CYS A 132 -23.37 17.64 -1.24
CA CYS A 132 -22.64 18.76 -0.64
C CYS A 132 -23.19 19.13 0.74
N LYS A 133 -24.52 19.23 0.90
CA LYS A 133 -25.15 19.53 2.19
C LYS A 133 -24.86 18.46 3.24
N LEU A 134 -25.00 17.19 2.89
CA LEU A 134 -24.72 16.06 3.79
C LEU A 134 -23.24 15.98 4.16
N TYR A 135 -22.35 16.21 3.19
CA TYR A 135 -20.91 16.23 3.39
C TYR A 135 -20.50 17.32 4.37
N GLN A 136 -20.97 18.56 4.15
CA GLN A 136 -20.71 19.69 5.03
C GLN A 136 -21.27 19.46 6.43
N TYR A 137 -22.51 18.97 6.53
CA TYR A 137 -23.13 18.61 7.82
C TYR A 137 -22.30 17.59 8.59
N TYR A 138 -21.74 16.58 7.91
CA TYR A 138 -20.88 15.60 8.57
C TYR A 138 -19.61 16.25 9.13
N LEU A 139 -18.95 17.10 8.35
CA LEU A 139 -17.73 17.79 8.77
C LEU A 139 -17.94 18.74 9.95
N ASP A 140 -19.06 19.45 9.97
CA ASP A 140 -19.32 20.45 11.02
C ASP A 140 -19.66 19.78 12.36
N HIS A 141 -20.33 18.62 12.33
CA HIS A 141 -20.90 17.99 13.53
C HIS A 141 -20.14 16.76 14.02
N PHE A 142 -19.38 16.05 13.17
CA PHE A 142 -18.83 14.74 13.51
C PHE A 142 -17.31 14.65 13.44
N THR A 143 -16.61 15.47 12.64
CA THR A 143 -15.15 15.36 12.48
C THR A 143 -14.33 16.11 13.54
N GLY A 144 -14.95 16.57 14.64
CA GLY A 144 -14.26 17.24 15.76
C GLY A 144 -13.61 18.58 15.41
N THR A 145 -13.66 18.99 14.13
CA THR A 145 -13.14 20.24 13.59
C THR A 145 -13.91 21.47 14.11
N GLY A 146 -15.15 21.30 14.57
CA GLY A 146 -15.96 22.35 15.19
C GLY A 146 -15.80 22.51 16.71
N SER A 147 -15.08 21.61 17.39
CA SER A 147 -15.02 21.53 18.86
C SER A 147 -13.80 22.24 19.49
N THR A 148 -13.18 23.17 18.77
CA THR A 148 -12.05 23.99 19.27
C THR A 148 -12.51 25.25 20.02
N ARG A 149 -13.72 25.23 20.60
CA ARG A 149 -14.18 26.25 21.55
C ARG A 149 -14.52 25.57 22.86
N GLU A 150 -13.70 25.90 23.87
CA GLU A 150 -13.84 25.60 25.30
C GLU A 150 -13.31 24.24 25.81
N GLY A 151 -12.07 24.29 26.33
CA GLY A 151 -11.85 23.96 27.75
C GLY A 151 -11.88 22.51 28.22
N GLY A 152 -11.98 21.50 27.35
CA GLY A 152 -12.04 20.10 27.75
C GLY A 152 -10.91 19.23 27.18
N ARG A 153 -9.89 18.91 27.99
CA ARG A 153 -8.99 17.77 27.71
C ARG A 153 -9.80 16.47 27.78
N GLY A 154 -10.34 16.00 26.65
CA GLY A 154 -11.05 14.73 26.62
C GLY A 154 -11.55 14.29 25.24
N LYS A 155 -10.93 13.24 24.68
CA LYS A 155 -11.46 12.32 23.64
C LYS A 155 -11.87 12.93 22.29
N GLY A 156 -10.96 13.62 21.60
CA GLY A 156 -11.17 14.11 20.23
C GLY A 156 -10.22 13.51 19.20
N GLY A 157 -9.91 12.22 19.28
CA GLY A 157 -9.17 11.55 18.20
C GLY A 157 -10.12 11.37 17.02
N THR A 158 -9.94 12.14 15.96
CA THR A 158 -10.55 11.91 14.64
C THR A 158 -10.47 10.43 14.30
N LYS A 159 -11.62 9.78 14.14
CA LYS A 159 -11.66 8.39 13.69
C LYS A 159 -11.54 8.43 12.17
N LEU A 160 -10.35 8.80 11.66
CA LEU A 160 -10.06 9.00 10.24
C LEU A 160 -10.72 7.94 9.34
N PHE A 161 -10.61 6.67 9.72
CA PHE A 161 -11.22 5.56 8.97
C PHE A 161 -12.75 5.57 9.00
N GLN A 162 -13.36 5.88 10.14
CA GLN A 162 -14.81 6.03 10.26
C GLN A 162 -15.31 7.24 9.46
N ASP A 163 -14.60 8.37 9.54
CA ASP A 163 -14.94 9.59 8.82
C ASP A 163 -14.88 9.35 7.31
N PHE A 164 -13.79 8.73 6.83
CA PHE A 164 -13.66 8.33 5.44
C PHE A 164 -14.77 7.37 4.98
N GLN A 165 -15.14 6.39 5.80
CA GLN A 165 -16.23 5.46 5.48
C GLN A 165 -17.58 6.17 5.34
N ILE A 166 -17.87 7.18 6.17
CA ILE A 166 -19.15 7.89 6.10
C ILE A 166 -19.16 8.88 4.94
N LEU A 167 -18.10 9.68 4.79
CA LEU A 167 -17.95 10.62 3.69
C LEU A 167 -17.96 9.89 2.33
N SER A 168 -17.35 8.69 2.26
CA SER A 168 -17.38 7.88 1.04
C SER A 168 -18.76 7.42 0.63
N ARG A 169 -19.60 7.05 1.59
CA ARG A 169 -21.01 6.75 1.30
C ARG A 169 -21.75 7.97 0.77
N ILE A 170 -21.48 9.17 1.31
CA ILE A 170 -22.09 10.42 0.84
C ILE A 170 -21.73 10.69 -0.62
N TRP A 171 -20.43 10.67 -0.98
CA TRP A 171 -20.01 10.97 -2.34
C TRP A 171 -20.30 9.85 -3.34
N THR A 172 -20.44 8.59 -2.89
CA THR A 172 -20.92 7.49 -3.74
C THR A 172 -22.39 7.67 -4.09
N HIS A 173 -23.27 7.73 -3.08
CA HIS A 173 -24.69 8.03 -3.26
C HIS A 173 -25.38 8.23 -1.88
N PRO A 174 -26.21 9.27 -1.64
CA PRO A 174 -26.84 9.52 -0.34
C PRO A 174 -27.61 8.32 0.25
N TRP A 175 -28.23 7.50 -0.60
CA TRP A 175 -28.92 6.26 -0.20
C TRP A 175 -28.03 5.25 0.53
N CYS A 176 -26.71 5.26 0.28
CA CYS A 176 -25.77 4.38 0.98
C CYS A 176 -25.71 4.65 2.49
N LEU A 177 -26.03 5.88 2.94
CA LEU A 177 -26.20 6.17 4.36
C LEU A 177 -27.45 5.51 4.92
N GLN A 178 -28.57 5.57 4.19
CA GLN A 178 -29.83 4.97 4.60
C GLN A 178 -29.71 3.44 4.71
N LEU A 179 -29.05 2.81 3.74
CA LEU A 179 -28.80 1.37 3.75
C LEU A 179 -27.94 0.92 4.94
N ASP A 180 -26.92 1.70 5.31
CA ASP A 180 -26.11 1.40 6.50
C ASP A 180 -26.92 1.53 7.79
N TYR A 181 -27.81 2.52 7.87
CA TYR A 181 -28.72 2.69 9.00
C TYR A 181 -29.64 1.47 9.16
N ILE A 182 -30.33 1.06 8.08
CA ILE A 182 -31.23 -0.09 8.08
C ILE A 182 -30.48 -1.39 8.42
N SER A 183 -29.28 -1.59 7.87
CA SER A 183 -28.44 -2.76 8.15
C SER A 183 -28.05 -2.89 9.63
N LYS A 184 -27.82 -1.75 10.30
CA LYS A 184 -27.52 -1.73 11.74
C LYS A 184 -28.77 -2.01 12.57
N GLU A 185 -29.91 -1.46 12.21
CA GLU A 185 -31.19 -1.68 12.89
C GLU A 185 -31.59 -3.17 12.85
N ASN A 186 -31.45 -3.82 11.69
CA ASN A 186 -31.72 -5.24 11.49
C ASN A 186 -30.76 -6.20 12.22
N LYS A 187 -29.63 -5.71 12.76
CA LYS A 187 -28.70 -6.52 13.57
C LYS A 187 -28.98 -6.39 15.08
N VAL A 188 -29.75 -5.38 15.46
CA VAL A 188 -30.11 -5.09 16.86
C VAL A 188 -31.45 -5.72 17.22
N ASN A 189 -32.31 -5.95 16.21
CA ASN A 189 -33.50 -6.79 16.30
C ASN A 189 -33.18 -8.26 16.00
#